data_AF-A0AAD9G7G5-F1
#
_entry.id   AF-A0AAD9G7G5-F1
#
_cell.length_a   1.000
_cell.length_b   1.000
_cell.length_c   1.000
_cell.angle_alpha   90.00
_cell.angle_beta   90.00
_cell.angle_gamma   90.00
#
_symmetry.space_group_name_H-M   'P 1'
#
loop_
_entity.id
_entity.type
_entity.pdbx_description
1 polymer ?
#
loop_
_entity_poly.entity_id
_entity_poly.type
_entity_poly.pdbx_seq_one_letter_code
_entity_poly.pdbx_strand_id
1 'polypeptide(L)'
;MRFLGILRASALCLLVSAFHGTNCQDLDEKQMQEKLMQEIAEQRKELVERLSKSDAPYSLQDMTFFLGILRDEADVDPEAVLKIGEKIHTFLGNFGIHGEDAKASLAIFMEMIQEYVMGLFSSTKQLSNEERAEMRKTVAAILEQLPKSYVDTQAEDSTIDLPSE
;
A
#
# COMPACT_ATOMS: atom_id res chain seq x y z
N MET A 1 -27.73 -7.20 25.76
CA MET A 1 -26.39 -7.66 25.34
C MET A 1 -25.49 -6.45 25.10
N ARG A 2 -24.88 -5.90 26.15
CA ARG A 2 -23.96 -4.75 26.09
C ARG A 2 -22.68 -5.11 26.84
N PHE A 3 -21.85 -6.00 26.29
CA PHE A 3 -20.56 -6.36 26.89
C PHE A 3 -19.43 -6.60 25.88
N LEU A 4 -19.66 -6.45 24.57
CA LEU A 4 -18.63 -6.74 23.56
C LEU A 4 -17.80 -5.52 23.11
N GLY A 5 -18.16 -4.30 23.52
CA GLY A 5 -17.42 -3.07 23.14
C GLY A 5 -16.26 -2.71 24.08
N ILE A 6 -16.31 -3.14 25.34
CA ILE A 6 -15.37 -2.70 26.38
C ILE A 6 -14.02 -3.43 26.26
N LEU A 7 -13.99 -4.65 25.70
CA LEU A 7 -12.76 -5.45 25.60
C LEU A 7 -11.80 -5.00 24.48
N ARG A 8 -12.27 -4.26 23.45
CA ARG A 8 -11.39 -3.80 22.35
C ARG A 8 -10.70 -2.46 22.62
N ALA A 9 -11.36 -1.56 23.34
CA ALA A 9 -10.78 -0.26 23.71
C ALA A 9 -9.62 -0.43 24.72
N SER A 10 -9.74 -1.35 25.69
CA SER A 10 -8.71 -1.57 26.70
C SER A 10 -7.42 -2.18 26.15
N ALA A 11 -7.49 -2.99 25.09
CA ALA A 11 -6.31 -3.59 24.46
C ALA A 11 -5.50 -2.58 23.63
N LEU A 12 -6.17 -1.64 22.94
CA LEU A 12 -5.48 -0.56 22.22
C LEU A 12 -4.87 0.47 23.17
N CYS A 13 -5.55 0.76 24.29
CA CYS A 13 -5.06 1.72 25.28
C CYS A 13 -3.77 1.22 25.98
N LEU A 14 -3.68 -0.08 26.27
CA LEU A 14 -2.49 -0.69 26.86
C LEU A 14 -1.27 -0.72 25.91
N LEU A 15 -1.50 -0.83 24.60
CA LEU A 15 -0.42 -0.80 23.60
C LEU A 15 0.18 0.61 23.43
N VAL A 16 -0.64 1.65 23.52
CA VAL A 16 -0.18 3.05 23.39
C VAL A 16 0.47 3.57 24.66
N SER A 17 -0.03 3.17 25.84
CA SER A 17 0.52 3.60 27.13
C SER A 17 1.87 2.94 27.48
N ALA A 18 2.17 1.76 26.92
CA ALA A 18 3.46 1.10 27.09
C ALA A 18 4.60 1.79 26.31
N PHE A 19 4.30 2.58 25.28
CA PHE A 19 5.32 3.09 24.35
C PHE A 19 5.68 4.56 24.54
N HIS A 20 4.79 5.39 25.10
CA HIS A 20 5.01 6.85 25.13
C HIS A 20 4.81 7.54 26.48
N GLY A 21 4.42 6.82 27.55
CA GLY A 21 4.23 7.46 28.86
C GLY A 21 3.26 8.65 28.85
N THR A 22 2.39 8.73 27.85
CA THR A 22 1.41 9.81 27.71
C THR A 22 0.08 9.38 28.31
N ASN A 23 -0.35 10.15 29.30
CA ASN A 23 -1.65 10.10 29.94
C ASN A 23 -2.76 10.13 28.86
N CYS A 24 -3.57 9.07 28.79
CA CYS A 24 -4.77 9.02 27.95
C CYS A 24 -5.89 9.88 28.57
N GLN A 25 -5.74 11.19 28.56
CA GLN A 25 -6.82 12.13 28.86
C GLN A 25 -7.12 12.98 27.62
N ASP A 26 -8.33 12.77 27.10
CA ASP A 26 -9.12 13.70 26.28
C ASP A 26 -8.58 14.11 24.90
N LEU A 27 -8.43 13.15 23.99
CA LEU A 27 -8.66 13.40 22.57
C LEU A 27 -10.05 12.88 22.21
N ASP A 28 -10.97 13.80 21.92
CA ASP A 28 -12.29 13.51 21.36
C ASP A 28 -12.12 12.65 20.10
N GLU A 29 -12.81 11.50 20.00
CA GLU A 29 -12.64 10.52 18.90
C GLU A 29 -12.72 11.19 17.53
N LYS A 30 -13.51 12.26 17.44
CA LYS A 30 -13.67 13.09 16.25
C LYS A 30 -12.38 13.83 15.85
N GLN A 31 -11.64 14.38 16.81
CA GLN A 31 -10.38 15.09 16.55
C GLN A 31 -9.27 14.14 16.10
N MET A 32 -9.24 12.92 16.65
CA MET A 32 -8.30 11.88 16.24
C MET A 32 -8.60 11.40 14.80
N GLN A 33 -9.88 11.25 14.46
CA GLN A 33 -10.29 10.89 13.10
C GLN A 33 -9.94 11.99 12.09
N GLU A 34 -10.16 13.27 12.43
CA GLU A 34 -9.80 14.40 11.56
C GLU A 34 -8.29 14.48 11.30
N LYS A 35 -7.45 14.29 12.34
CA LYS A 35 -5.99 14.24 12.18
C LYS A 35 -5.54 13.09 11.29
N LEU A 36 -6.11 11.90 11.49
CA LEU A 36 -5.78 10.74 10.66
C LEU A 36 -6.13 10.97 9.19
N MET A 37 -7.28 11.60 8.92
CA MET A 37 -7.67 11.94 7.54
C MET A 37 -6.73 12.97 6.90
N GLN A 38 -6.25 13.95 7.68
CA GLN A 38 -5.28 14.93 7.20
C GLN A 38 -3.92 14.27 6.87
N GLU A 39 -3.42 13.39 7.74
CA GLU A 39 -2.18 12.65 7.51
C GLU A 39 -2.27 11.78 6.24
N ILE A 40 -3.40 11.08 6.05
CA ILE A 40 -3.63 10.28 4.83
C ILE A 40 -3.65 11.19 3.58
N ALA A 41 -4.28 12.36 3.66
CA ALA A 41 -4.32 13.29 2.53
C ALA A 41 -2.93 13.83 2.19
N GLU A 42 -2.11 14.15 3.19
CA GLU A 42 -0.75 14.65 2.98
C GLU A 42 0.15 13.57 2.35
N GLN A 43 0.12 12.35 2.89
CA GLN A 43 0.86 11.20 2.33
C GLN A 43 0.49 10.93 0.87
N ARG A 44 -0.79 11.11 0.50
CA ARG A 44 -1.24 10.96 -0.89
C ARG A 44 -0.67 12.04 -1.80
N LYS A 45 -0.62 13.29 -1.33
CA LYS A 45 -0.02 14.40 -2.09
C LYS A 45 1.46 14.21 -2.29
N GLU A 46 2.19 13.85 -1.23
CA GLU A 46 3.63 13.56 -1.30
C GLU A 46 3.91 12.41 -2.28
N LEU A 47 3.08 11.35 -2.25
CA LEU A 47 3.18 10.26 -3.20
C LEU A 47 2.99 10.76 -4.65
N VAL A 48 1.91 11.49 -4.94
CA VAL A 48 1.64 11.99 -6.30
C VAL A 48 2.73 12.93 -6.77
N GLU A 49 3.22 13.83 -5.93
CA GLU A 49 4.31 14.74 -6.28
C GLU A 49 5.60 13.97 -6.62
N ARG A 50 5.95 12.98 -5.79
CA ARG A 50 7.12 12.13 -6.01
C ARG A 50 7.00 11.31 -7.30
N LEU A 51 5.85 10.68 -7.54
CA LEU A 51 5.63 9.85 -8.74
C LEU A 51 5.53 10.69 -10.02
N SER A 52 5.03 11.93 -9.93
CA SER A 52 4.97 12.86 -11.07
C SER A 52 6.35 13.26 -11.57
N LYS A 53 7.31 13.39 -10.66
CA LYS A 53 8.70 13.73 -10.96
C LYS A 53 9.57 12.52 -11.35
N SER A 54 9.09 11.31 -11.06
CA SER A 54 9.79 10.07 -11.38
C SER A 54 9.38 9.53 -12.74
N ASP A 55 10.34 8.87 -13.41
CA ASP A 55 10.06 8.01 -14.54
C ASP A 55 9.94 6.56 -14.07
N ALA A 56 9.18 5.76 -14.83
CA ALA A 56 9.02 4.33 -14.57
C ALA A 56 10.40 3.63 -14.71
N PRO A 57 10.63 2.50 -14.00
CA PRO A 57 9.67 1.73 -13.21
C PRO A 57 9.44 2.27 -11.79
N TYR A 58 8.19 2.19 -11.32
CA TYR A 58 7.80 2.54 -9.95
C TYR A 58 7.96 1.33 -9.01
N SER A 59 8.15 1.55 -7.70
CA SER A 59 8.22 0.41 -6.78
C SER A 59 6.85 -0.28 -6.65
N LEU A 60 6.84 -1.54 -6.21
CA LEU A 60 5.58 -2.25 -5.95
C LEU A 60 4.72 -1.51 -4.91
N GLN A 61 5.36 -0.99 -3.86
CA GLN A 61 4.71 -0.21 -2.81
C GLN A 61 4.04 1.05 -3.39
N ASP A 62 4.74 1.78 -4.26
CA ASP A 62 4.19 2.98 -4.90
C ASP A 62 2.97 2.64 -5.75
N MET A 63 3.04 1.55 -6.53
CA MET A 63 1.92 1.08 -7.34
C MET A 63 0.72 0.65 -6.48
N THR A 64 0.96 -0.01 -5.34
CA THR A 64 -0.11 -0.38 -4.40
C THR A 64 -0.76 0.86 -3.77
N PHE A 65 0.02 1.83 -3.32
CA PHE A 65 -0.52 3.06 -2.74
C PHE A 65 -1.23 3.93 -3.77
N PHE A 66 -0.72 4.00 -4.99
CA PHE A 66 -1.35 4.71 -6.10
C PHE A 66 -2.70 4.08 -6.50
N LEU A 67 -2.83 2.74 -6.46
CA LEU A 67 -4.12 2.07 -6.64
C LEU A 67 -5.15 2.51 -5.59
N GLY A 68 -4.72 2.79 -4.35
CA GLY A 68 -5.56 3.37 -3.30
C GLY A 68 -6.09 4.77 -3.68
N ILE A 69 -5.24 5.62 -4.27
CA ILE A 69 -5.63 6.94 -4.77
C ILE A 69 -6.68 6.83 -5.88
N LEU A 70 -6.50 5.91 -6.84
CA LEU A 70 -7.45 5.66 -7.93
C LEU A 70 -8.80 5.06 -7.46
N ARG A 71 -8.88 4.55 -6.23
CA ARG A 71 -10.11 4.01 -5.65
C ARG A 71 -10.93 5.06 -4.91
N ASP A 72 -10.25 5.93 -4.18
CA ASP A 72 -10.90 6.85 -3.25
C ASP A 72 -11.16 8.25 -3.86
N GLU A 73 -10.79 8.48 -5.13
CA GLU A 73 -10.99 9.76 -5.85
C GLU A 73 -10.57 10.98 -5.02
N ALA A 74 -9.40 10.88 -4.38
CA ALA A 74 -8.98 11.75 -3.29
C ALA A 74 -8.49 13.14 -3.73
N ASP A 75 -8.34 14.05 -2.76
CA ASP A 75 -7.87 15.45 -2.84
C ASP A 75 -6.42 15.63 -3.37
N VAL A 76 -6.13 15.11 -4.56
CA VAL A 76 -4.87 15.24 -5.28
C VAL A 76 -5.13 15.80 -6.67
N ASP A 77 -4.08 16.30 -7.32
CA ASP A 77 -4.18 16.85 -8.69
C ASP A 77 -4.59 15.74 -9.69
N PRO A 78 -5.79 15.83 -10.30
CA PRO A 78 -6.28 14.80 -11.22
C PRO A 78 -5.44 14.70 -12.50
N GLU A 79 -4.80 15.78 -12.95
CA GLU A 79 -3.94 15.74 -14.14
C GLU A 79 -2.65 14.96 -13.86
N ALA A 80 -2.06 15.19 -12.68
CA ALA A 80 -0.91 14.43 -12.22
C ALA A 80 -1.24 12.93 -12.07
N VAL A 81 -2.39 12.61 -11.48
CA VAL A 81 -2.87 11.22 -11.36
C VAL A 81 -3.05 10.58 -12.74
N LEU A 82 -3.66 11.28 -13.71
CA LEU A 82 -3.82 10.74 -15.05
C LEU A 82 -2.47 10.41 -15.71
N LYS A 83 -1.51 11.34 -15.65
CA LYS A 83 -0.16 11.14 -16.24
C LYS A 83 0.60 9.99 -15.60
N ILE A 84 0.56 9.88 -14.27
CA ILE A 84 1.17 8.74 -13.55
C ILE A 84 0.48 7.44 -13.97
N GLY A 85 -0.85 7.46 -14.06
CA GLY A 85 -1.65 6.32 -14.50
C GLY A 85 -1.26 5.84 -15.90
N GLU A 86 -1.11 6.74 -16.86
CA GLU A 86 -0.68 6.42 -18.23
C GLU A 86 0.72 5.80 -18.26
N LYS A 87 1.67 6.33 -17.47
CA LYS A 87 3.02 5.76 -17.35
C LYS A 87 2.97 4.32 -16.80
N ILE A 88 2.21 4.08 -15.73
CA ILE A 88 2.04 2.75 -15.13
C ILE A 88 1.36 1.80 -16.11
N HIS A 89 0.28 2.24 -16.75
CA HIS A 89 -0.46 1.46 -17.73
C HIS A 89 0.44 1.02 -18.89
N THR A 90 1.22 1.96 -19.43
CA THR A 90 2.18 1.68 -20.51
C THR A 90 3.27 0.71 -20.06
N PHE A 91 3.82 0.93 -18.86
CA PHE A 91 4.85 0.05 -18.29
C PHE A 91 4.34 -1.39 -18.18
N LEU A 92 3.16 -1.60 -17.59
CA LEU A 92 2.55 -2.93 -17.45
C LEU A 92 2.18 -3.54 -18.82
N GLY A 93 1.75 -2.71 -19.77
CA GLY A 93 1.46 -3.12 -21.14
C GLY A 93 2.65 -3.73 -21.87
N ASN A 94 3.88 -3.29 -21.56
CA ASN A 94 5.11 -3.88 -22.13
C ASN A 94 5.33 -5.34 -21.71
N PHE A 95 4.64 -5.81 -20.67
CA PHE A 95 4.68 -7.19 -20.18
C PHE A 95 3.41 -7.97 -20.50
N GLY A 96 2.53 -7.43 -21.36
CA GLY A 96 1.29 -8.08 -21.76
C GLY A 96 0.14 -7.95 -20.75
N ILE A 97 0.26 -7.05 -19.77
CA ILE A 97 -0.82 -6.75 -18.82
C ILE A 97 -1.64 -5.57 -19.37
N HIS A 98 -2.85 -5.87 -19.84
CA HIS A 98 -3.74 -4.90 -20.49
C HIS A 98 -5.08 -4.81 -19.76
N GLY A 99 -5.30 -3.71 -19.04
CA GLY A 99 -6.63 -3.27 -18.61
C GLY A 99 -7.16 -2.15 -19.50
N GLU A 100 -8.43 -1.78 -19.34
CA GLU A 100 -9.03 -0.64 -20.06
C GLU A 100 -8.37 0.70 -19.66
N ASP A 101 -7.87 0.78 -18.44
CA ASP A 101 -7.15 1.93 -17.88
C ASP A 101 -6.04 1.48 -16.90
N ALA A 102 -5.40 2.47 -16.27
CA ALA A 102 -4.37 2.24 -15.26
C ALA A 102 -4.87 1.47 -14.04
N LYS A 103 -6.10 1.74 -13.59
CA LYS A 103 -6.71 1.08 -12.42
C LYS A 103 -6.95 -0.40 -12.69
N ALA A 104 -7.51 -0.73 -13.84
CA ALA A 104 -7.75 -2.10 -14.28
C ALA A 104 -6.42 -2.86 -14.46
N SER A 105 -5.42 -2.21 -15.07
CA SER A 105 -4.10 -2.82 -15.29
C SER A 105 -3.38 -3.11 -13.97
N LEU A 106 -3.43 -2.17 -13.01
CA LEU A 106 -2.90 -2.36 -11.67
C LEU A 106 -3.65 -3.45 -10.91
N ALA A 107 -4.98 -3.50 -11.01
CA ALA A 107 -5.77 -4.56 -10.37
C ALA A 107 -5.35 -5.95 -10.86
N ILE A 108 -5.22 -6.14 -12.17
CA ILE A 108 -4.72 -7.40 -12.77
C ILE A 108 -3.32 -7.73 -12.26
N PHE A 109 -2.42 -6.74 -12.24
CA PHE A 109 -1.05 -6.94 -11.76
C PHE A 109 -1.00 -7.34 -10.27
N MET A 110 -1.81 -6.71 -9.42
CA MET A 110 -1.89 -7.03 -7.99
C MET A 110 -2.48 -8.43 -7.76
N GLU A 111 -3.49 -8.82 -8.53
CA GLU A 111 -4.01 -10.20 -8.53
C GLU A 111 -2.92 -11.21 -8.91
N MET A 112 -2.19 -10.96 -10.00
CA MET A 112 -1.08 -11.83 -10.43
C MET A 112 0.02 -11.95 -9.36
N ILE A 113 0.37 -10.86 -8.66
CA ILE A 113 1.31 -10.90 -7.53
C ILE A 113 0.76 -11.71 -6.37
N GLN A 114 -0.51 -11.50 -6.02
CA GLN A 114 -1.15 -12.24 -4.93
C GLN A 114 -1.16 -13.75 -5.22
N GLU A 115 -1.46 -14.15 -6.46
CA GLU A 115 -1.37 -15.53 -6.91
C GLU A 115 0.07 -16.06 -6.91
N TYR A 116 1.04 -15.24 -7.32
CA TYR A 116 2.46 -15.57 -7.31
C TYR A 116 2.99 -15.82 -5.88
N VAL A 117 2.68 -14.92 -4.93
CA VAL A 117 3.18 -14.94 -3.56
C VAL A 117 2.47 -15.99 -2.71
N MET A 118 1.14 -16.03 -2.74
CA MET A 118 0.39 -16.94 -1.87
C MET A 118 0.29 -18.35 -2.45
N GLY A 119 0.61 -18.54 -3.73
CA GLY A 119 0.36 -19.80 -4.45
C GLY A 119 -1.13 -20.18 -4.53
N LEU A 120 -2.00 -19.29 -4.02
CA LEU A 120 -3.44 -19.41 -4.02
C LEU A 120 -3.93 -18.83 -5.35
N PHE A 121 -3.91 -19.68 -6.38
CA PHE A 121 -4.70 -19.41 -7.58
C PHE A 121 -6.14 -19.29 -7.13
N SER A 122 -6.69 -18.08 -7.22
CA SER A 122 -8.07 -17.85 -6.81
C SER A 122 -8.94 -18.79 -7.63
N SER A 123 -9.76 -19.58 -6.94
CA SER A 123 -10.55 -20.71 -7.45
C SER A 123 -11.58 -20.35 -8.53
N THR A 124 -11.54 -19.14 -9.08
CA THR A 124 -12.47 -18.56 -10.05
C THR A 124 -11.98 -18.72 -11.49
N LYS A 125 -10.68 -18.93 -11.74
CA LYS A 125 -10.13 -19.26 -13.08
C LYS A 125 -9.12 -20.39 -12.96
N GLN A 126 -9.49 -21.61 -13.37
CA GLN A 126 -8.54 -22.71 -13.48
C GLN A 126 -7.57 -22.42 -14.62
N LEU A 127 -6.44 -21.78 -14.30
CA LEU A 127 -5.32 -21.65 -15.22
C LEU A 127 -4.65 -23.03 -15.40
N SER A 128 -4.34 -23.37 -16.64
CA SER A 128 -3.49 -24.52 -16.98
C SER A 128 -2.08 -24.38 -16.38
N ASN A 129 -1.29 -25.46 -16.42
CA ASN A 129 0.08 -25.40 -15.89
C ASN A 129 0.97 -24.47 -16.72
N GLU A 130 0.73 -24.44 -18.04
CA GLU A 130 1.41 -23.58 -18.99
C GLU A 130 1.10 -22.11 -18.71
N GLU A 131 -0.18 -21.75 -18.58
CA GLU A 131 -0.60 -20.37 -18.25
C GLU A 131 -0.03 -19.92 -16.89
N ARG A 132 0.05 -20.83 -15.91
CA ARG A 132 0.67 -20.53 -14.62
C ARG A 132 2.17 -20.32 -14.70
N ALA A 133 2.86 -21.06 -15.56
CA ALA A 133 4.29 -20.86 -15.79
C ALA A 133 4.56 -19.52 -16.49
N GLU A 134 3.75 -19.18 -17.50
CA GLU A 134 3.78 -17.90 -18.20
C GLU A 134 3.57 -16.74 -17.21
N MET A 135 2.52 -16.80 -16.39
CA MET A 135 2.21 -15.79 -15.39
C MET A 135 3.36 -15.57 -14.40
N ARG A 136 3.95 -16.64 -13.86
CA ARG A 136 5.10 -16.54 -12.94
C ARG A 136 6.29 -15.87 -13.60
N LYS A 137 6.56 -16.19 -14.89
CA LYS A 137 7.64 -15.58 -15.65
C LYS A 137 7.38 -14.08 -15.85
N THR A 138 6.15 -13.70 -16.19
CA THR A 138 5.74 -12.29 -16.33
C THR A 138 5.91 -11.53 -15.02
N VAL A 139 5.38 -12.05 -13.91
CA VAL A 139 5.51 -11.39 -12.59
C VAL A 139 6.98 -11.28 -12.18
N ALA A 140 7.78 -12.34 -12.34
CA ALA A 140 9.20 -12.31 -12.02
C ALA A 140 9.96 -11.24 -12.85
N ALA A 141 9.71 -11.18 -14.16
CA ALA A 141 10.35 -10.20 -15.04
C ALA A 141 9.98 -8.75 -14.68
N ILE A 142 8.73 -8.50 -14.25
CA ILE A 142 8.34 -7.18 -13.76
C ILE A 142 9.07 -6.87 -12.45
N LEU A 143 9.04 -7.78 -11.47
CA LEU A 143 9.68 -7.58 -10.16
C LEU A 143 11.19 -7.35 -10.26
N GLU A 144 11.87 -7.96 -11.24
CA GLU A 144 13.29 -7.71 -11.53
C GLU A 144 13.57 -6.29 -12.04
N GLN A 145 12.61 -5.66 -12.71
CA GLN A 145 12.76 -4.28 -13.21
C GLN A 145 12.34 -3.24 -12.18
N LEU A 146 11.53 -3.59 -11.18
CA LEU A 146 11.10 -2.62 -10.19
C LEU A 146 12.28 -2.17 -9.31
N PRO A 147 12.38 -0.87 -8.98
CA PRO A 147 13.32 -0.43 -7.96
C PRO A 147 12.98 -1.14 -6.65
N LYS A 148 14.01 -1.71 -6.01
CA LYS A 148 13.87 -2.24 -4.64
C LYS A 148 13.46 -1.08 -3.74
N SER A 149 12.38 -1.25 -2.98
CA SER A 149 11.90 -0.18 -2.10
C SER A 149 13.02 0.27 -1.17
N TYR A 150 13.44 1.53 -1.29
CA TYR A 150 14.29 2.15 -0.30
C TYR A 150 13.39 2.46 0.90
N VAL A 151 13.34 1.53 1.85
CA VAL A 151 12.92 1.89 3.21
C VAL A 151 14.14 2.60 3.80
N ASP A 152 14.12 3.92 3.77
CA ASP A 152 15.00 4.71 4.63
C ASP A 152 14.45 4.54 6.05
N THR A 153 14.72 3.38 6.66
CA THR A 153 14.59 3.23 8.10
C THR A 153 15.70 4.09 8.68
N GLN A 154 15.35 5.33 8.98
CA GLN A 154 15.93 6.03 10.12
C GLN A 154 15.57 5.23 11.38
N ALA A 155 16.21 4.08 11.54
CA ALA A 155 16.36 3.44 12.83
C ALA A 155 17.44 4.23 13.56
N GLU A 156 17.10 5.45 13.99
CA GLU A 156 17.84 6.07 15.07
C GLU A 156 17.62 5.19 16.32
N ASP A 157 18.66 4.40 16.60
CA ASP A 157 19.20 4.14 17.92
C ASP A 157 18.25 4.46 19.08
N SER A 158 17.39 3.51 19.41
CA SER A 158 16.77 3.42 20.73
C SER A 158 17.16 2.09 21.34
N THR A 159 18.39 2.01 21.85
CA THR A 159 18.72 1.10 22.95
C THR A 159 17.78 1.38 24.11
N ILE A 160 16.70 0.59 24.21
CA ILE A 160 15.90 0.50 25.41
C ILE A 160 16.64 -0.47 26.34
N ASP A 161 17.37 0.09 27.31
CA ASP A 161 17.87 -0.65 28.47
C ASP A 161 16.66 -1.17 29.27
N LEU A 162 16.50 -2.49 29.31
CA LEU A 162 15.53 -3.14 30.19
C LEU A 162 16.15 -3.30 31.59
N PRO A 163 15.49 -2.80 32.66
CA PRO A 163 15.96 -3.02 34.02
C PRO A 163 15.86 -4.51 34.37
N SER A 164 16.95 -5.05 34.91
CA SER A 164 17.03 -6.41 35.44
C SER A 164 16.45 -6.45 36.84
N GLU A 165 15.38 -7.23 37.04
CA GLU A 165 15.03 -7.84 38.33
C GLU A 165 14.70 -9.33 38.14
#